data_AF-A0A1G6XTC7-F1
#
_entry.id   AF-A0A1G6XTC7-F1
#
_cell.length_a   1.000
_cell.length_b   1.000
_cell.length_c   1.000
_cell.angle_alpha   90.00
_cell.angle_beta   90.00
_cell.angle_gamma   90.00
#
_symmetry.space_group_name_H-M   'P 1'
#
loop_
_entity.id
_entity.type
_entity.pdbx_description
1 polymer ?
#
loop_
_entity_poly.entity_id
_entity_poly.type
_entity_poly.pdbx_seq_one_letter_code
_entity_poly.pdbx_strand_id
1 'polypeptide(L)' 'MGNPKKENFSQILDKIVAGVNKAVKKMVEESALRDESVVIGEKNGQARRVPAKELLKSLDSDK' A
#
# COMPACT_ATOMS: atom_id res chain seq x y z
N MET A 1 0.66 -33.32 6.39
CA MET A 1 1.56 -32.86 5.30
C MET A 1 0.76 -31.95 4.40
N GLY A 2 1.18 -30.69 4.24
CA GLY A 2 0.51 -29.71 3.37
C GLY A 2 0.68 -30.02 1.89
N ASN A 3 -0.17 -29.44 1.04
CA ASN A 3 -0.08 -29.64 -0.40
C ASN A 3 0.96 -28.65 -0.98
N PRO A 4 2.12 -29.11 -1.46
CA PRO A 4 3.27 -28.24 -1.80
C PRO A 4 2.95 -27.23 -2.91
N LYS A 5 1.99 -27.52 -3.79
CA LYS A 5 1.51 -26.54 -4.80
C LYS A 5 0.80 -25.34 -4.17
N LYS A 6 0.06 -25.55 -3.07
CA LYS A 6 -0.65 -24.47 -2.35
C LYS A 6 0.32 -23.57 -1.58
N GLU A 7 1.34 -24.17 -0.96
CA GLU A 7 2.38 -23.44 -0.21
C GLU A 7 3.22 -22.55 -1.14
N ASN A 8 3.60 -23.05 -2.32
CA ASN A 8 4.33 -22.26 -3.31
C ASN A 8 3.51 -21.09 -3.87
N PHE A 9 2.21 -21.30 -4.08
CA PHE A 9 1.32 -20.23 -4.53
C PHE A 9 1.17 -19.13 -3.47
N SER A 10 1.06 -19.49 -2.18
CA SER A 10 1.04 -18.54 -1.07
C SER A 10 2.29 -17.65 -1.05
N GLN A 11 3.47 -18.24 -1.18
CA GLN A 11 4.74 -17.48 -1.17
C GLN A 11 4.86 -16.50 -2.34
N ILE A 12 4.30 -16.84 -3.51
CA ILE A 12 4.25 -15.93 -4.66
C ILE A 12 3.31 -14.77 -4.37
N LEU A 13 2.11 -15.04 -3.83
CA LEU A 13 1.17 -14.00 -3.42
C LEU A 13 1.78 -13.04 -2.40
N ASP A 14 2.48 -13.56 -1.40
CA ASP A 14 3.15 -12.73 -0.39
C ASP A 14 4.17 -11.77 -1.01
N LYS A 15 4.95 -12.25 -1.98
CA LYS A 15 5.92 -11.42 -2.72
C LYS A 15 5.24 -10.36 -3.60
N ILE A 16 4.11 -10.71 -4.23
CA ILE A 16 3.31 -9.76 -5.02
C ILE A 16 2.78 -8.65 -4.11
N VAL A 17 2.14 -9.01 -3.00
CA VAL A 17 1.59 -8.05 -2.03
C VAL A 17 2.71 -7.16 -1.46
N ALA A 18 3.86 -7.74 -1.11
CA ALA A 18 5.01 -6.97 -0.65
C ALA A 18 5.52 -5.98 -1.72
N GLY A 19 5.51 -6.37 -3.00
CA GLY A 19 5.86 -5.50 -4.12
C GLY A 19 4.87 -4.34 -4.29
N VAL A 20 3.57 -4.62 -4.24
CA VAL A 20 2.51 -3.61 -4.32
C VAL A 20 2.62 -2.62 -3.16
N ASN A 21 2.81 -3.10 -1.94
CA ASN A 21 2.97 -2.23 -0.76
C ASN A 21 4.18 -1.29 -0.89
N LYS A 22 5.31 -1.80 -1.40
CA LYS A 22 6.50 -0.97 -1.68
C LYS A 22 6.22 0.10 -2.73
N ALA A 23 5.54 -0.26 -3.83
CA ALA A 23 5.20 0.68 -4.89
C ALA A 23 4.25 1.78 -4.40
N VAL A 24 3.23 1.41 -3.63
CA VAL A 24 2.27 2.37 -3.03
C VAL A 24 2.99 3.32 -2.07
N LYS A 25 3.85 2.81 -1.18
CA LYS A 25 4.62 3.66 -0.26
C LYS A 25 5.48 4.68 -1.03
N LYS A 26 6.24 4.21 -2.03
CA LYS A 26 7.08 5.09 -2.86
C LYS A 26 6.26 6.16 -3.59
N MET A 27 5.11 5.80 -4.14
CA MET A 27 4.20 6.74 -4.80
C MET A 27 3.73 7.84 -3.83
N VAL A 28 3.36 7.48 -2.60
CA VAL A 28 2.93 8.46 -1.58
C VAL A 28 4.09 9.36 -1.16
N GLU A 29 5.29 8.82 -0.95
CA GLU A 29 6.50 9.59 -0.63
C GLU A 29 6.81 10.61 -1.74
N GLU A 30 6.84 10.18 -2.99
CA GLU A 30 7.11 11.06 -4.14
C GLU A 30 6.04 12.13 -4.31
N SER A 31 4.76 11.79 -4.09
CA SER A 31 3.66 12.76 -4.12
C SER A 31 3.77 13.76 -2.97
N ALA A 32 4.21 13.33 -1.78
CA ALA A 32 4.41 14.20 -0.63
C ALA A 32 5.56 15.20 -0.87
N LEU A 33 6.63 14.77 -1.53
CA LEU A 33 7.74 15.66 -1.93
C LEU A 33 7.29 16.74 -2.92
N ARG A 34 6.28 16.46 -3.75
CA ARG A 34 5.71 17.40 -4.73
C ARG A 34 4.54 18.22 -4.20
N ASP A 35 4.21 18.13 -2.90
CA ASP A 35 3.03 18.78 -2.32
C ASP A 35 1.70 18.36 -2.98
N GLU A 36 1.67 17.16 -3.56
CA GLU A 36 0.51 16.61 -4.26
C GLU A 36 -0.47 15.92 -3.31
N SER A 37 -1.68 15.70 -3.81
CA SER A 37 -2.71 14.90 -3.14
C SER A 37 -2.96 13.60 -3.87
N VAL A 38 -3.19 12.53 -3.11
CA VAL A 38 -3.56 11.20 -3.61
C VAL A 38 -5.03 10.90 -3.33
N VAL A 39 -5.63 9.98 -4.09
CA VAL A 39 -6.99 9.51 -3.84
C VAL A 39 -6.92 8.16 -3.11
N ILE A 40 -7.61 8.06 -1.98
CA ILE A 40 -7.71 6.82 -1.21
C ILE A 40 -9.16 6.32 -1.22
N GLY A 41 -9.32 5.00 -1.27
CA GLY A 41 -10.61 4.34 -1.07
C GLY A 41 -10.83 4.04 0.42
N GLU A 42 -12.04 4.29 0.90
CA GLU A 42 -12.49 3.95 2.24
C GLU A 42 -13.29 2.64 2.25
N LYS A 43 -13.39 2.01 3.42
CA LYS A 43 -14.11 0.73 3.59
C LYS A 43 -15.59 0.79 3.22
N ASN A 44 -16.18 1.98 3.25
CA ASN A 44 -17.57 2.24 2.88
C ASN A 44 -17.78 2.41 1.36
N GLY A 45 -16.73 2.24 0.54
CA GLY A 45 -16.79 2.41 -0.91
C GLY A 45 -16.68 3.87 -1.38
N GLN A 46 -16.53 4.83 -0.47
CA GLN A 46 -16.24 6.21 -0.82
C GLN A 46 -14.76 6.38 -1.15
N ALA A 47 -14.46 7.34 -2.01
CA ALA A 47 -13.09 7.78 -2.26
C ALA A 47 -12.94 9.24 -1.82
N ARG A 48 -11.80 9.57 -1.21
CA ARG A 48 -11.47 10.95 -0.88
C ARG A 48 -10.06 11.31 -1.30
N ARG A 49 -9.88 12.59 -1.62
CA ARG A 49 -8.57 13.16 -1.94
C ARG A 49 -7.90 13.62 -0.65
N VAL A 50 -6.66 13.20 -0.44
CA VAL A 50 -5.89 13.51 0.77
C VAL A 50 -4.51 14.06 0.41
N PRO A 51 -4.00 15.07 1.12
CA PRO A 51 -2.62 15.51 0.95
C PRO A 51 -1.66 14.34 1.22
N ALA A 52 -0.73 14.08 0.31
CA ALA A 52 0.19 12.95 0.45
C ALA A 52 1.07 13.08 1.70
N LYS A 53 1.40 14.30 2.11
CA LYS A 53 2.13 14.59 3.37
C LYS A 53 1.37 14.14 4.62
N GLU A 54 0.05 14.24 4.63
CA GLU A 54 -0.77 13.79 5.76
C GLU A 54 -0.87 12.26 5.77
N LEU A 55 -1.04 11.66 4.60
CA LEU A 55 -1.08 10.21 4.47
C LEU A 55 0.25 9.55 4.88
N LEU A 56 1.38 10.15 4.52
CA LEU A 56 2.70 9.63 4.88
C LEU A 56 2.90 9.53 6.40
N LYS A 57 2.42 10.52 7.17
CA LYS A 57 2.47 10.50 8.64
C LYS A 57 1.74 9.29 9.23
N SER A 58 0.59 8.92 8.64
CA SER A 58 -0.17 7.75 9.09
C SER A 58 0.52 6.43 8.73
N LEU A 59 1.20 6.34 7.58
CA LEU A 59 1.93 5.15 7.14
C LEU A 59 3.19 4.87 7.96
N ASP A 60 3.84 5.90 8.49
CA ASP A 60 5.02 5.73 9.34
C ASP A 60 4.68 5.50 10.82
N SER A 61 3.42 5.75 11.22
CA SER A 61 2.93 5.48 12.58
C SER A 61 2.56 4.01 12.82
N ASP A 62 2.46 3.20 11.76
CA ASP A 62 2.14 1.76 11.80
C ASP A 62 3.40 0.86 11.95
N LYS A 63 4.52 1.44 12.39
CA LYS A 63 5.79 0.75 12.67
C LYS A 63 5.97 0.40 14.14
#